data_AF-A8RBZ7-F1
#
_entry.id   AF-A8RBZ7-F1
#
_cell.length_a   1.000
_cell.length_b   1.000
_cell.length_c   1.000
_cell.angle_alpha   90.00
_cell.angle_beta   90.00
_cell.angle_gamma   90.00
#
_symmetry.space_group_name_H-M   'P 1'
#
loop_
_entity.id
_entity.type
_entity.pdbx_description
1 polymer ?
#
loop_
_entity_poly.entity_id
_entity_poly.type
_entity_poly.pdbx_seq_one_letter_code
_entity_poly.pdbx_strand_id
1 'polypeptide(L)' 'MVKLRKEEIEFIKGYINDAENLLNSNDPNELIEALHDFTVEYLMQDIVNDKVRTAERIIDRIVYEE' A
#
# COMPACT_ATOMS: atom_id res chain seq x y z
N MET A 1 13.61 -5.35 -7.25
CA MET A 1 12.37 -4.59 -7.57
C MET A 1 11.20 -5.50 -7.22
N VAL A 2 10.53 -5.17 -6.13
CA VAL A 2 9.45 -5.99 -5.56
C VAL A 2 8.39 -6.23 -6.63
N LYS A 3 8.01 -7.50 -6.82
CA LYS A 3 7.02 -7.86 -7.82
C LYS A 3 5.64 -7.96 -7.17
N LEU A 4 4.95 -6.83 -7.10
CA LEU A 4 3.55 -6.78 -6.65
C LEU A 4 2.66 -7.68 -7.52
N ARG A 5 1.68 -8.32 -6.88
CA ARG A 5 0.67 -9.13 -7.56
C ARG A 5 -0.38 -8.25 -8.21
N LYS A 6 -1.11 -8.81 -9.18
CA LYS A 6 -2.14 -8.07 -9.93
C LYS A 6 -3.22 -7.52 -8.98
N GLU A 7 -3.68 -8.33 -8.03
CA GLU A 7 -4.68 -7.91 -7.05
C GLU A 7 -4.19 -6.79 -6.12
N GLU A 8 -2.88 -6.75 -5.81
CA GLU A 8 -2.27 -5.71 -5.00
C GLU A 8 -2.18 -4.39 -5.79
N ILE A 9 -1.80 -4.47 -7.07
CA ILE A 9 -1.80 -3.32 -7.98
C ILE A 9 -3.22 -2.75 -8.14
N GLU A 10 -4.23 -3.61 -8.33
CA GLU A 10 -5.63 -3.19 -8.42
C GLU A 10 -6.12 -2.55 -7.13
N PHE A 11 -5.73 -3.09 -5.97
CA PHE A 11 -6.01 -2.48 -4.67
C PHE A 11 -5.40 -1.08 -4.56
N ILE A 12 -4.10 -0.93 -4.87
CA ILE A 12 -3.40 0.36 -4.79
C ILE A 12 -4.09 1.39 -5.70
N LYS A 13 -4.38 1.03 -6.95
CA LYS A 13 -5.10 1.92 -7.89
C LYS A 13 -6.51 2.29 -7.46
N GLY A 14 -7.16 1.44 -6.67
CA GLY A 14 -8.53 1.65 -6.19
C GLY A 14 -8.64 2.49 -4.92
N TYR A 15 -7.59 2.55 -4.11
CA TYR A 15 -7.66 3.12 -2.75
C TYR A 15 -6.57 4.12 -2.40
N ILE A 16 -5.46 4.16 -3.13
CA ILE A 16 -4.33 5.05 -2.83
C ILE A 16 -4.32 6.19 -3.85
N ASN A 17 -4.25 7.42 -3.35
CA ASN A 17 -4.14 8.61 -4.19
C ASN A 17 -2.79 8.59 -4.93
N ASP A 18 -2.79 9.07 -6.17
CA ASP A 18 -1.61 9.11 -7.04
C ASP A 18 -0.93 7.74 -7.30
N ALA A 19 -1.71 6.66 -7.20
CA ALA A 19 -1.25 5.29 -7.34
C ALA A 19 -0.37 5.01 -8.59
N GLU A 20 -0.69 5.59 -9.75
CA GLU A 20 0.10 5.36 -10.97
C GLU A 20 1.53 5.91 -10.84
N ASN A 21 1.71 7.07 -10.22
CA ASN A 21 3.04 7.63 -10.02
C ASN A 21 3.81 6.81 -8.97
N LEU A 22 3.16 6.49 -7.86
CA LEU A 22 3.77 5.70 -6.77
C LEU A 22 4.21 4.30 -7.24
N LEU A 23 3.41 3.63 -8.07
CA LEU A 23 3.73 2.31 -8.64
C LEU A 23 4.90 2.35 -9.63
N ASN A 24 5.19 3.52 -10.22
CA ASN A 24 6.32 3.72 -11.13
C ASN A 24 7.48 4.48 -10.47
N SER A 25 7.39 4.79 -9.18
CA SER A 25 8.44 5.48 -8.44
C SER A 25 9.69 4.60 -8.35
N ASN A 26 10.85 5.26 -8.39
CA ASN A 26 12.12 4.59 -8.12
C ASN A 26 12.40 4.45 -6.63
N ASP A 27 11.63 5.12 -5.77
CA ASP A 27 11.72 5.03 -4.32
C ASP A 27 10.52 4.25 -3.76
N PRO A 28 10.70 2.98 -3.33
CA PRO A 28 9.61 2.19 -2.78
C PRO A 28 9.05 2.77 -1.48
N ASN A 29 9.79 3.64 -0.78
CA ASN A 29 9.32 4.25 0.45
C ASN A 29 8.13 5.18 0.21
N GLU A 30 8.03 5.84 -0.95
CA GLU A 30 6.88 6.70 -1.28
C GLU A 30 5.57 5.89 -1.29
N LEU A 31 5.60 4.68 -1.86
CA LEU A 31 4.43 3.78 -1.86
C LEU A 31 4.15 3.22 -0.47
N ILE A 32 5.19 2.91 0.32
CA ILE A 32 5.04 2.45 1.70
C ILE A 32 4.37 3.52 2.56
N GLU A 33 4.83 4.77 2.48
CA GLU A 33 4.28 5.91 3.21
C GLU A 33 2.80 6.13 2.83
N ALA A 34 2.47 6.10 1.55
CA ALA A 34 1.08 6.26 1.10
C ALA A 34 0.15 5.12 1.60
N LEU A 35 0.66 3.88 1.63
CA LEU A 35 -0.08 2.74 2.20
C LEU A 35 -0.21 2.86 3.72
N HIS A 36 0.80 3.37 4.40
CA HIS A 36 0.80 3.56 5.84
C HIS A 36 -0.18 4.69 6.25
N ASP A 37 -0.18 5.81 5.54
CA ASP A 37 -1.14 6.90 5.76
C ASP A 37 -2.58 6.40 5.59
N PHE A 38 -2.82 5.57 4.56
CA PHE A 38 -4.10 4.90 4.37
C PHE A 38 -4.48 4.03 5.57
N THR A 39 -3.56 3.28 6.17
CA THR A 39 -3.88 2.44 7.34
C THR A 39 -4.15 3.29 8.58
N VAL A 40 -3.34 4.32 8.81
CA VAL A 40 -3.51 5.27 9.93
C VAL A 40 -4.86 5.97 9.85
N GLU A 41 -5.32 6.42 8.68
CA GLU A 41 -6.62 7.10 8.52
C GLU A 41 -7.80 6.23 9.03
N TYR A 42 -7.78 4.93 8.72
CA TYR A 42 -8.81 4.00 9.17
C TYR A 42 -8.68 3.67 10.66
N LEU A 43 -7.45 3.48 11.14
CA LEU A 43 -7.19 3.17 12.54
C LEU A 43 -7.56 4.34 13.48
N MET A 44 -7.38 5.59 13.04
CA MET A 44 -7.84 6.79 13.78
C MET A 44 -9.37 6.83 13.94
N GLN A 45 -10.10 6.05 13.16
CA GLN A 45 -11.56 5.92 13.24
C GLN A 45 -11.99 4.62 13.94
N ASP A 46 -11.06 3.91 14.58
CA ASP A 46 -11.26 2.57 15.17
C ASP A 46 -11.73 1.51 14.15
N ILE A 47 -11.46 1.71 12.86
CA ILE A 47 -11.86 0.78 11.78
C ILE A 47 -10.71 -0.17 11.46
N VAL A 48 -10.87 -1.44 11.84
CA VAL A 48 -9.96 -2.52 11.44
C VAL A 48 -10.69 -3.48 10.51
N ASN A 49 -10.50 -3.30 9.20
CA ASN A 49 -11.13 -4.12 8.16
C ASN A 49 -10.09 -4.78 7.24
N ASP A 50 -10.57 -5.55 6.26
CA ASP A 50 -9.69 -6.27 5.35
C ASP A 50 -8.87 -5.36 4.43
N LYS A 51 -9.29 -4.11 4.20
CA LYS A 51 -8.50 -3.14 3.43
C LYS A 51 -7.25 -2.72 4.20
N VAL A 52 -7.40 -2.41 5.49
CA VAL A 52 -6.27 -2.09 6.39
C VAL A 52 -5.29 -3.26 6.40
N ARG A 53 -5.78 -4.49 6.61
CA ARG A 53 -4.93 -5.69 6.57
C ARG A 53 -4.25 -5.92 5.21
N THR A 54 -4.93 -5.57 4.12
CA THR A 54 -4.37 -5.73 2.77
C THR A 54 -3.25 -4.72 2.54
N ALA A 55 -3.43 -3.46 2.93
CA ALA A 55 -2.40 -2.43 2.84
C ALA A 55 -1.15 -2.81 3.65
N GLU A 56 -1.29 -3.23 4.92
CA GLU A 56 -0.17 -3.70 5.75
C GLU A 56 0.57 -4.89 5.12
N ARG A 57 -0.15 -5.86 4.54
CA ARG A 57 0.47 -7.00 3.85
C ARG A 57 1.24 -6.58 2.59
N ILE A 58 0.79 -5.54 1.90
CA ILE A 58 1.51 -4.99 0.76
C ILE A 58 2.79 -4.29 1.26
N ILE A 59 2.73 -3.52 2.35
CA ILE A 59 3.91 -2.93 2.99
C ILE A 59 4.92 -4.02 3.37
N ASP A 60 4.48 -5.07 4.07
CA ASP A 60 5.33 -6.21 4.44
C ASP A 60 5.99 -6.83 3.20
N ARG A 61 5.24 -7.04 2.11
CA ARG A 61 5.80 -7.56 0.87
C ARG A 61 6.88 -6.65 0.29
N ILE A 62 6.66 -5.33 0.29
CA ILE A 62 7.64 -4.37 -0.23
C ILE A 62 8.90 -4.36 0.62
N VAL A 63 8.77 -4.41 1.94
CA VAL A 63 9.91 -4.35 2.88
C VAL A 63 10.70 -5.65 2.95
N TYR A 64 10.03 -6.81 2.90
CA TYR A 64 10.67 -8.11 3.16
C TYR A 64 11.02 -8.93 1.91
N GLU A 65 10.52 -8.57 0.72
CA GLU A 65 10.87 -9.25 -0.55
C GLU A 65 11.92 -8.48 -1.39
N GLU A 66 12.86 -7.77 -0.74
CA GLU A 66 14.01 -7.11 -1.42
C GLU A 66 14.89 -8.07 -2.23
#